data_AF-A0A369JXV7-F1
#
_entry.id   AF-A0A369JXV7-F1
#
_cell.length_a   1.000
_cell.length_b   1.000
_cell.length_c   1.000
_cell.angle_alpha   90.00
_cell.angle_beta   90.00
_cell.angle_gamma   90.00
#
_symmetry.space_group_name_H-M   'P 1'
#
loop_
_entity.id
_entity.type
_entity.pdbx_description
1 polymer ?
#
loop_
_entity_poly.entity_id
_entity_poly.type
_entity_poly.pdbx_seq_one_letter_code
_entity_poly.pdbx_strand_id
1 'polypeptide(L)'
;MSLTSGHPSEPSSSKLLRFHVQSSDVIQDMRINVSEENSETVIWYKERFLSDDEIIEHVVHNPTSTICWTIHRPKRGWYIRMRSPSFAPGVFIPLIPVPQTSPQYVDAALSLLLRTNTPQSDFAATERQSISSTHSYPPTPPALVVQPPSPSSVHAKLEDLPGKKLRRLTVPATQLTQFILAPHSTQHVQPASSSIFARAFSALKNSRPSHSNSFTLSRVPATAPLSPPPPYASTSAISPVETSHLSPPTILSPPPVLVFHDRTPVLTVRSLTGLIELDSTEEELLGVETSFWIAVALTYLEFLEERESYLAALND
;
A
#
# COMPACT_ATOMS: atom_id res chain seq x y z
N MET A 1 19.03 21.45 45.18
CA MET A 1 17.85 21.45 44.30
C MET A 1 18.36 21.50 42.88
N SER A 2 18.45 20.35 42.20
CA SER A 2 18.96 20.25 40.84
C SER A 2 17.80 19.86 39.94
N LEU A 3 17.43 20.77 39.04
CA LEU A 3 16.37 20.58 38.05
C LEU A 3 16.96 19.86 36.84
N THR A 4 16.54 18.62 36.61
CA THR A 4 16.86 17.85 35.40
C THR A 4 15.96 18.33 34.26
N SER A 5 16.55 18.97 33.25
CA SER A 5 15.86 19.36 32.02
C SER A 5 15.48 18.12 31.21
N GLY A 6 14.18 17.90 31.02
CA GLY A 6 13.65 16.88 30.10
C GLY A 6 13.94 17.27 28.66
N HIS A 7 14.63 16.38 27.95
CA HIS A 7 14.88 16.51 26.51
C HIS A 7 13.57 16.23 25.76
N PRO A 8 13.11 17.10 24.84
CA PRO A 8 11.98 16.78 23.99
C PRO A 8 12.35 15.61 23.07
N SER A 9 11.48 14.61 23.03
CA SER A 9 11.56 13.45 22.13
C SER A 9 11.53 13.92 20.68
N GLU A 10 12.61 13.68 19.95
CA GLU A 10 12.69 13.90 18.51
C GLU A 10 11.56 13.12 17.81
N PRO A 11 10.80 13.73 16.89
CA PRO A 11 9.78 13.01 16.13
C PRO A 11 10.47 11.88 15.35
N SER A 12 10.04 10.65 15.58
CA SER A 12 10.56 9.46 14.91
C SER A 12 10.58 9.67 13.41
N SER A 13 11.77 9.84 12.82
CA SER A 13 11.92 9.88 11.37
C SER A 13 11.40 8.57 10.80
N SER A 14 10.37 8.61 9.94
CA SER A 14 9.89 7.41 9.28
C SER A 14 11.02 6.77 8.50
N LYS A 15 11.22 5.46 8.69
CA LYS A 15 12.25 4.71 7.99
C LYS A 15 11.77 4.44 6.57
N LEU A 16 12.40 5.08 5.59
CA LEU A 16 12.09 4.88 4.18
C LEU A 16 12.94 3.75 3.60
N LEU A 17 12.29 2.79 2.93
CA LEU A 17 12.93 1.84 2.03
C LEU A 17 12.98 2.45 0.64
N ARG A 18 14.09 2.25 -0.06
CA ARG A 18 14.31 2.83 -1.38
C ARG A 18 14.72 1.75 -2.37
N PHE A 19 14.06 1.75 -3.52
CA PHE A 19 14.29 0.78 -4.58
C PHE A 19 14.53 1.48 -5.92
N HIS A 20 15.60 1.10 -6.59
CA HIS A 20 15.89 1.54 -7.95
C HIS A 20 15.09 0.68 -8.94
N VAL A 21 14.39 1.32 -9.86
CA VAL A 21 13.65 0.68 -10.94
C VAL A 21 14.35 0.99 -12.27
N GLN A 22 14.59 -0.02 -13.08
CA GLN A 22 15.25 0.13 -14.36
C GLN A 22 14.73 -0.88 -15.39
N SER A 23 14.29 -0.42 -16.55
CA SER A 23 14.05 -1.28 -17.71
C SER A 23 15.37 -1.77 -18.29
N SER A 24 15.43 -3.04 -18.64
CA SER A 24 16.53 -3.58 -19.42
C SER A 24 16.44 -3.19 -20.90
N ASP A 25 17.54 -3.30 -21.62
CA ASP A 25 17.55 -3.08 -23.06
C ASP A 25 16.77 -4.17 -23.83
N VAL A 26 16.52 -3.92 -25.12
CA VAL A 26 15.75 -4.79 -26.03
C VAL A 26 16.34 -6.20 -26.14
N ILE A 27 17.62 -6.38 -25.79
CA ILE A 27 18.31 -7.66 -25.82
C ILE A 27 17.89 -8.54 -24.62
N GLN A 28 17.37 -7.94 -23.54
CA GLN A 28 16.95 -8.61 -22.30
C GLN A 28 15.42 -8.70 -22.17
N ASP A 29 14.69 -8.94 -23.25
CA ASP A 29 13.26 -9.24 -23.26
C ASP A 29 12.33 -8.16 -22.64
N MET A 30 12.74 -6.89 -22.67
CA MET A 30 11.94 -5.77 -22.13
C MET A 30 11.57 -5.94 -20.65
N ARG A 31 12.47 -6.53 -19.86
CA ARG A 31 12.30 -6.79 -18.43
C ARG A 31 12.45 -5.49 -17.62
N ILE A 32 11.70 -5.36 -16.52
CA ILE A 32 11.91 -4.28 -15.54
C ILE A 32 12.57 -4.86 -14.29
N ASN A 33 13.73 -4.36 -13.92
CA ASN A 33 14.46 -4.78 -12.74
C ASN A 33 14.22 -3.84 -11.57
N VAL A 34 14.17 -4.41 -10.36
CA VAL A 34 14.06 -3.68 -9.10
C VAL A 34 15.18 -4.15 -8.16
N SER A 35 16.02 -3.22 -7.73
CA SER A 35 17.08 -3.43 -6.74
C SER A 35 16.95 -2.45 -5.58
N GLU A 36 17.56 -2.75 -4.43
CA GLU A 36 17.66 -1.77 -3.34
C GLU A 36 18.52 -0.57 -3.75
N GLU A 37 18.22 0.62 -3.23
CA GLU A 37 19.04 1.81 -3.46
C GLU A 37 20.47 1.54 -2.96
N ASN A 38 21.46 1.73 -3.83
CA ASN A 38 22.88 1.43 -3.62
C ASN A 38 23.26 -0.07 -3.74
N SER A 39 22.34 -0.93 -4.19
CA SER A 39 22.63 -2.32 -4.52
C SER A 39 22.49 -2.57 -6.02
N GLU A 40 23.47 -3.29 -6.58
CA GLU A 40 23.39 -3.83 -7.94
C GLU A 40 22.63 -5.16 -7.98
N THR A 41 22.30 -5.73 -6.81
CA THR A 41 21.58 -7.00 -6.73
C THR A 41 20.11 -6.78 -7.01
N VAL A 42 19.64 -7.34 -8.13
CA VAL A 42 18.22 -7.37 -8.46
C VAL A 42 17.48 -8.26 -7.47
N ILE A 43 16.47 -7.70 -6.80
CA ILE A 43 15.62 -8.40 -5.82
C ILE A 43 14.37 -8.92 -6.52
N TRP A 44 13.74 -8.08 -7.34
CA TRP A 44 12.58 -8.46 -8.15
C TRP A 44 12.79 -8.06 -9.59
N TYR A 45 12.08 -8.76 -10.48
CA TYR A 45 11.94 -8.33 -11.85
C TYR A 45 10.54 -8.58 -12.38
N LYS A 46 10.14 -7.78 -13.37
CA LYS A 46 8.90 -7.91 -14.10
C LYS A 46 9.16 -8.35 -15.53
N GLU A 47 8.48 -9.40 -15.95
CA GLU A 47 8.51 -9.95 -17.32
C GLU A 47 7.08 -10.02 -17.88
N ARG A 48 6.96 -9.90 -19.21
CA ARG A 48 5.67 -9.83 -19.92
C ARG A 48 5.48 -11.03 -20.84
N PHE A 49 4.28 -11.61 -20.79
CA PHE A 49 3.82 -12.69 -21.64
C PHE A 49 2.54 -12.28 -22.37
N LEU A 50 2.44 -12.68 -23.63
CA LEU A 50 1.23 -12.48 -24.44
C LEU A 50 0.50 -13.82 -24.53
N SER A 51 -0.68 -13.90 -23.92
CA SER A 51 -1.63 -15.00 -24.16
C SER A 51 -2.55 -14.66 -25.33
N ASP A 52 -3.57 -15.46 -25.64
CA ASP A 52 -4.51 -15.17 -26.72
C ASP A 52 -5.38 -13.93 -26.44
N ASP A 53 -5.92 -13.83 -25.23
CA ASP A 53 -6.88 -12.77 -24.85
C ASP A 53 -6.29 -11.71 -23.90
N GLU A 54 -5.24 -12.06 -23.17
CA GLU A 54 -4.67 -11.24 -22.09
C GLU A 54 -3.16 -11.01 -22.27
N ILE A 55 -2.71 -9.86 -21.79
CA ILE A 55 -1.31 -9.60 -21.45
C ILE A 55 -1.15 -10.01 -19.98
N ILE A 56 -0.19 -10.90 -19.72
CA ILE A 56 0.09 -11.43 -18.39
C ILE A 56 1.51 -11.04 -18.03
N GLU A 57 1.70 -10.44 -16.87
CA GLU A 57 3.02 -10.06 -16.37
C GLU A 57 3.30 -10.75 -15.06
N HIS A 58 4.55 -11.17 -14.88
CA HIS A 58 4.99 -11.78 -13.64
C HIS A 58 5.96 -10.86 -12.93
N VAL A 59 5.71 -10.58 -11.65
CA VAL A 59 6.70 -10.02 -10.74
C VAL A 59 7.35 -11.18 -10.01
N VAL A 60 8.60 -11.44 -10.34
CA VAL A 60 9.37 -12.60 -9.88
C VAL A 60 10.39 -12.15 -8.85
N HIS A 61 10.46 -12.84 -7.72
CA HIS A 61 11.56 -12.69 -6.77
C HIS A 61 12.80 -13.38 -7.33
N ASN A 62 13.82 -12.58 -7.63
CA ASN A 62 15.00 -13.00 -8.36
C ASN A 62 15.81 -14.09 -7.62
N PRO A 63 16.10 -13.97 -6.30
CA PRO A 63 16.89 -14.99 -5.60
C PRO A 63 16.27 -16.39 -5.56
N THR A 64 14.94 -16.48 -5.50
CA THR A 64 14.23 -17.77 -5.40
C THR A 64 13.60 -18.20 -6.72
N SER A 65 13.62 -17.34 -7.74
CA SER A 65 12.91 -17.55 -9.01
C SER A 65 11.42 -17.88 -8.82
N THR A 66 10.80 -17.35 -7.78
CA THR A 66 9.38 -17.57 -7.47
C THR A 66 8.55 -16.38 -7.93
N ILE A 67 7.44 -16.65 -8.61
CA ILE A 67 6.46 -15.62 -8.95
C ILE A 67 5.82 -15.15 -7.63
N CYS A 68 5.91 -13.85 -7.33
CA CYS A 68 5.22 -13.23 -6.20
C CYS A 68 3.83 -12.77 -6.59
N TRP A 69 3.73 -12.15 -7.78
CA TRP A 69 2.51 -11.55 -8.29
C TRP A 69 2.37 -11.78 -9.79
N THR A 70 1.13 -12.00 -10.24
CA THR A 70 0.77 -11.92 -11.65
C THR A 70 -0.19 -10.76 -11.89
N ILE A 71 0.02 -10.04 -12.98
CA ILE A 71 -0.79 -8.89 -13.40
C ILE A 71 -1.45 -9.28 -14.72
N HIS A 72 -2.76 -9.16 -14.81
CA HIS A 72 -3.50 -9.48 -16.03
C HIS A 72 -4.22 -8.25 -16.54
N ARG A 73 -4.11 -8.04 -17.85
CA ARG A 73 -4.75 -6.94 -18.58
C ARG A 73 -5.28 -7.48 -19.91
N PRO A 74 -6.43 -7.02 -20.40
CA PRO A 74 -6.94 -7.51 -21.68
C PRO A 74 -6.17 -6.90 -22.84
N LYS A 75 -6.10 -7.60 -23.98
CA LYS A 75 -5.65 -6.97 -25.24
C LYS A 75 -6.64 -5.94 -25.78
N ARG A 76 -7.93 -6.07 -25.40
CA ARG A 76 -9.03 -5.19 -25.83
C ARG A 76 -9.97 -4.89 -24.66
N GLY A 77 -10.33 -3.62 -24.49
CA GLY A 77 -11.15 -3.18 -23.37
C GLY A 77 -10.30 -2.79 -22.17
N TRP A 78 -10.88 -2.86 -20.96
CA TRP A 78 -10.24 -2.32 -19.77
C TRP A 78 -10.50 -3.19 -18.53
N TYR A 79 -9.40 -3.68 -17.94
CA TYR A 79 -9.31 -4.03 -16.53
C TYR A 79 -7.82 -4.21 -16.18
N ILE A 80 -7.51 -4.07 -14.90
CA ILE A 80 -6.22 -4.47 -14.34
C ILE A 80 -6.52 -5.30 -13.10
N ARG A 81 -6.02 -6.54 -13.05
CA ARG A 81 -6.17 -7.42 -11.89
C ARG A 81 -4.82 -8.00 -11.47
N MET A 82 -4.56 -7.99 -10.17
CA MET A 82 -3.38 -8.57 -9.57
C MET A 82 -3.75 -9.85 -8.82
N ARG A 83 -2.91 -10.88 -8.93
CA ARG A 83 -3.05 -12.16 -8.21
C ARG A 83 -1.74 -12.54 -7.55
N SER A 84 -1.83 -13.27 -6.44
CA SER A 84 -0.68 -13.93 -5.82
C SER A 84 -0.89 -15.45 -5.87
N PRO A 85 0.17 -16.27 -6.02
CA PRO A 85 0.06 -17.72 -5.88
C PRO A 85 -0.48 -18.18 -4.52
N SER A 86 -0.41 -17.31 -3.50
CA SER A 86 -0.97 -17.56 -2.16
C SER A 86 -2.49 -17.38 -2.10
N PHE A 87 -3.11 -16.77 -3.10
CA PHE A 87 -4.56 -16.55 -3.14
C PHE A 87 -5.30 -17.81 -3.57
N ALA A 88 -6.51 -17.98 -3.05
CA ALA A 88 -7.41 -19.02 -3.55
C ALA A 88 -7.72 -18.78 -5.05
N PRO A 89 -7.98 -19.85 -5.84
CA PRO A 89 -8.33 -19.70 -7.25
C PRO A 89 -9.48 -18.73 -7.47
N GLY A 90 -9.31 -17.81 -8.42
CA GLY A 90 -10.32 -16.80 -8.76
C GLY A 90 -10.30 -15.54 -7.88
N VAL A 91 -9.51 -15.49 -6.81
CA VAL A 91 -9.34 -14.28 -6.00
C VAL A 91 -8.29 -13.37 -6.64
N PHE A 92 -8.59 -12.08 -6.71
CA PHE A 92 -7.71 -11.06 -7.26
C PHE A 92 -7.96 -9.69 -6.62
N ILE A 93 -7.02 -8.78 -6.80
CA ILE A 93 -7.14 -7.37 -6.40
C ILE A 93 -7.32 -6.54 -7.68
N PRO A 94 -8.48 -5.90 -7.89
CA PRO A 94 -8.68 -5.03 -9.03
C PRO A 94 -8.06 -3.64 -8.79
N LEU A 95 -7.49 -3.06 -9.84
CA LEU A 95 -7.19 -1.63 -9.90
C LEU A 95 -8.25 -0.97 -10.79
N ILE A 96 -8.99 -0.02 -10.22
CA ILE A 96 -10.19 0.55 -10.83
C ILE A 96 -10.01 2.07 -10.97
N PRO A 97 -10.30 2.67 -12.13
CA PRO A 97 -10.29 4.12 -12.29
C PRO A 97 -11.12 4.81 -11.21
N VAL A 98 -10.57 5.87 -10.62
CA VAL A 98 -11.32 6.70 -9.68
C VAL A 98 -12.44 7.41 -10.44
N PRO A 99 -13.71 7.35 -9.99
CA PRO A 99 -14.81 8.04 -10.67
C PRO A 99 -14.61 9.56 -10.67
N GLN A 100 -14.99 10.24 -11.77
CA GLN A 100 -14.92 11.71 -11.88
C GLN A 100 -15.75 12.46 -10.83
N THR A 101 -16.76 11.79 -10.27
CA THR A 101 -17.60 12.33 -9.19
C THR A 101 -16.95 12.21 -7.81
N SER A 102 -15.82 11.50 -7.70
CA SER A 102 -15.10 11.32 -6.45
C SER A 102 -14.34 12.59 -6.07
N PRO A 103 -14.35 13.01 -4.80
CA PRO A 103 -13.54 14.14 -4.35
C PRO A 103 -12.02 13.87 -4.43
N GLN A 104 -11.62 12.61 -4.57
CA GLN A 104 -10.23 12.21 -4.80
C GLN A 104 -9.90 11.98 -6.28
N TYR A 105 -10.78 12.39 -7.20
CA TYR A 105 -10.52 12.25 -8.63
C TYR A 105 -9.32 13.09 -9.06
N VAL A 106 -8.35 12.42 -9.66
CA VAL A 106 -7.28 13.02 -10.47
C VAL A 106 -7.27 12.24 -11.77
N ASP A 107 -6.95 12.92 -12.87
CA ASP A 107 -6.80 12.26 -14.16
C ASP A 107 -5.73 11.14 -14.06
N ALA A 108 -6.03 9.98 -14.67
CA ALA A 108 -5.28 8.74 -14.52
C ALA A 108 -5.24 8.12 -13.10
N ALA A 109 -5.99 8.62 -12.11
CA ALA A 109 -5.98 7.99 -10.80
C ALA A 109 -6.64 6.60 -10.80
N LEU A 110 -6.00 5.63 -10.14
CA LEU A 110 -6.55 4.31 -9.89
C LEU A 110 -6.77 4.11 -8.39
N SER A 111 -7.77 3.31 -8.04
CA SER A 111 -8.05 2.89 -6.66
C SER A 111 -7.96 1.38 -6.53
N LEU A 112 -7.56 0.92 -5.35
CA LEU A 112 -7.57 -0.49 -4.97
C LEU A 112 -8.05 -0.62 -3.52
N LEU A 113 -8.68 -1.74 -3.21
CA LEU A 113 -9.14 -2.08 -1.87
C LEU A 113 -8.41 -3.33 -1.39
N LEU A 114 -7.85 -3.25 -0.19
CA LEU A 114 -7.06 -4.32 0.40
C LEU A 114 -7.47 -4.54 1.86
N ARG A 115 -7.45 -5.79 2.30
CA ARG A 115 -7.58 -6.09 3.73
C ARG A 115 -6.21 -5.90 4.40
N THR A 116 -6.12 -4.97 5.33
CA THR A 116 -4.89 -4.65 6.07
C THR A 116 -5.11 -4.82 7.57
N ASN A 117 -4.04 -4.83 8.35
CA ASN A 117 -4.15 -4.83 9.80
C ASN A 117 -4.83 -3.54 10.28
N THR A 118 -5.68 -3.67 11.30
CA THR A 118 -6.22 -2.51 12.01
C THR A 118 -5.10 -1.94 12.88
N PRO A 119 -4.78 -0.63 12.78
CA PRO A 119 -3.80 -0.02 13.67
C PRO A 119 -4.27 -0.20 15.10
N GLN A 120 -3.59 -1.06 15.86
CA GLN A 120 -3.89 -1.24 17.27
C GLN A 120 -3.56 0.08 17.96
N SER A 121 -4.60 0.83 18.31
CA SER A 121 -4.43 1.95 19.21
C SER A 121 -4.13 1.34 20.57
N ASP A 122 -2.88 1.42 21.03
CA ASP A 122 -2.37 0.87 22.30
C ASP A 122 -3.07 1.41 23.58
N PHE A 123 -4.24 2.05 23.45
CA PHE A 123 -5.07 2.51 24.56
C PHE A 123 -5.69 1.38 25.40
N ALA A 124 -5.50 0.11 25.04
CA ALA A 124 -5.75 -1.01 25.95
C ALA A 124 -4.56 -1.25 26.90
N ALA A 125 -4.03 -0.18 27.50
CA ALA A 125 -3.12 -0.27 28.62
C ALA A 125 -3.88 -0.82 29.84
N THR A 126 -3.76 -2.13 30.05
CA THR A 126 -3.58 -2.75 31.37
C THR A 126 -4.54 -2.28 32.48
N GLU A 127 -5.74 -2.86 32.53
CA GLU A 127 -6.38 -3.17 33.83
C GLU A 127 -6.03 -4.62 34.19
N ARG A 128 -4.74 -4.87 34.47
CA ARG A 128 -4.30 -6.09 35.16
C ARG A 128 -4.69 -5.94 36.63
N GLN A 129 -5.95 -6.27 36.96
CA GLN A 129 -6.30 -6.54 38.35
C GLN A 129 -5.56 -7.80 38.78
N SER A 130 -4.59 -7.58 39.67
CA SER A 130 -3.90 -8.63 40.40
C SER A 130 -4.67 -8.95 41.68
N ILE A 131 -4.59 -10.24 42.04
CA ILE A 131 -4.59 -10.90 43.37
C ILE A 131 -5.88 -11.23 44.18
N SER A 132 -5.86 -12.52 44.60
CA SER A 132 -6.55 -13.26 45.67
C SER A 132 -7.94 -13.81 45.32
N SER A 133 -8.30 -15.07 45.60
CA SER A 133 -7.99 -15.89 46.78
C SER A 133 -8.14 -17.42 46.54
N THR A 134 -7.26 -18.15 47.23
CA THR A 134 -7.41 -19.45 47.92
C THR A 134 -8.69 -20.29 47.77
N HIS A 135 -8.54 -21.59 47.43
CA HIS A 135 -8.94 -22.69 48.35
C HIS A 135 -8.38 -24.07 47.93
N SER A 136 -7.76 -24.77 48.88
CA SER A 136 -7.36 -26.18 48.82
C SER A 136 -8.44 -27.08 49.44
N TYR A 137 -8.60 -28.31 48.95
CA TYR A 137 -8.96 -29.50 49.75
C TYR A 137 -8.54 -30.79 49.03
N PRO A 138 -7.92 -31.75 49.74
CA PRO A 138 -8.02 -33.20 49.49
C PRO A 138 -8.60 -33.91 50.74
N PRO A 139 -8.78 -35.26 50.84
CA PRO A 139 -8.72 -36.36 49.85
C PRO A 139 -9.97 -37.29 49.92
N THR A 140 -10.03 -38.39 49.12
CA THR A 140 -10.24 -39.82 49.57
C THR A 140 -10.37 -40.77 48.34
N PRO A 141 -9.63 -41.92 48.28
CA PRO A 141 -9.70 -42.98 47.25
C PRO A 141 -10.54 -44.20 47.74
N PRO A 142 -10.62 -45.41 47.12
CA PRO A 142 -10.22 -45.94 45.81
C PRO A 142 -11.33 -46.79 45.09
N ALA A 143 -11.08 -47.31 43.88
CA ALA A 143 -11.29 -48.73 43.54
C ALA A 143 -10.68 -49.05 42.16
N LEU A 144 -9.80 -50.05 42.16
CA LEU A 144 -9.00 -50.52 41.03
C LEU A 144 -9.80 -51.60 40.28
N VAL A 145 -10.16 -51.34 39.02
CA VAL A 145 -10.70 -52.37 38.11
C VAL A 145 -9.76 -52.44 36.90
N VAL A 146 -9.01 -53.53 36.83
CA VAL A 146 -8.13 -53.87 35.72
C VAL A 146 -8.98 -54.36 34.56
N GLN A 147 -8.99 -53.63 33.46
CA GLN A 147 -9.62 -54.02 32.20
C GLN A 147 -8.51 -54.18 31.13
N PRO A 148 -8.48 -55.29 30.37
CA PRO A 148 -7.43 -55.53 29.37
C PRO A 148 -7.58 -54.58 28.15
N PRO A 149 -6.47 -54.19 27.50
CA PRO A 149 -6.47 -53.10 26.52
C PRO A 149 -7.10 -53.51 25.17
N SER A 150 -8.09 -52.73 24.76
CA SER A 150 -8.65 -52.71 23.40
C SER A 150 -7.82 -51.82 22.47
N PRO A 151 -7.82 -52.04 21.13
CA PRO A 151 -6.85 -51.50 20.17
C PRO A 151 -7.06 -50.01 19.83
N SER A 152 -6.79 -49.13 20.79
CA SER A 152 -6.84 -47.66 20.64
C SER A 152 -5.49 -46.99 20.99
N SER A 153 -4.43 -47.77 21.16
CA SER A 153 -3.15 -47.37 21.77
C SER A 153 -2.20 -46.56 20.87
N VAL A 154 -2.69 -45.85 19.85
CA VAL A 154 -1.86 -44.98 19.00
C VAL A 154 -2.10 -43.48 19.29
N HIS A 155 -3.20 -43.12 19.96
CA HIS A 155 -3.47 -41.71 20.30
C HIS A 155 -2.93 -41.24 21.65
N ALA A 156 -2.42 -42.13 22.51
CA ALA A 156 -2.08 -41.80 23.90
C ALA A 156 -0.61 -41.42 24.17
N LYS A 157 0.24 -41.28 23.13
CA LYS A 157 1.68 -40.95 23.32
C LYS A 157 2.05 -39.51 22.95
N LEU A 158 1.06 -38.61 22.83
CA LEU A 158 1.26 -37.18 22.56
C LEU A 158 0.82 -36.27 23.72
N GLU A 159 0.46 -36.81 24.89
CA GLU A 159 -0.02 -35.99 26.02
C GLU A 159 0.96 -35.84 27.18
N ASP A 160 2.14 -36.47 27.14
CA ASP A 160 3.08 -36.47 28.28
C ASP A 160 4.26 -35.49 28.11
N LEU A 161 4.07 -34.40 27.35
CA LEU A 161 5.03 -33.29 27.34
C LEU A 161 4.63 -32.24 28.38
N PRO A 162 5.45 -32.01 29.44
CA PRO A 162 5.13 -31.06 30.49
C PRO A 162 5.08 -29.62 29.95
N GLY A 163 3.88 -29.04 29.93
CA GLY A 163 3.64 -27.68 30.41
C GLY A 163 4.32 -26.50 29.69
N LYS A 164 4.55 -26.54 28.37
CA LYS A 164 4.75 -25.29 27.62
C LYS A 164 3.37 -24.69 27.34
N LYS A 165 3.00 -23.67 28.14
CA LYS A 165 1.84 -22.80 27.86
C LYS A 165 1.96 -22.30 26.41
N LEU A 166 1.22 -22.93 25.49
CA LEU A 166 1.07 -22.46 24.13
C LEU A 166 0.50 -21.05 24.22
N ARG A 167 1.37 -20.04 24.01
CA ARG A 167 0.94 -18.66 23.81
C ARG A 167 -0.01 -18.72 22.61
N ARG A 168 -1.31 -18.60 22.89
CA ARG A 168 -2.34 -18.47 21.87
C ARG A 168 -1.95 -17.25 21.04
N LEU A 169 -1.48 -17.48 19.82
CA LEU A 169 -1.13 -16.41 18.89
C LEU A 169 -2.42 -15.64 18.62
N THR A 170 -2.49 -14.42 19.15
CA THR A 170 -3.59 -13.50 18.90
C THR A 170 -3.51 -13.12 17.43
N VAL A 171 -4.50 -13.54 16.64
CA VAL A 171 -4.62 -13.13 15.24
C VAL A 171 -4.91 -11.62 15.23
N PRO A 172 -4.12 -10.79 14.52
CA PRO A 172 -4.36 -9.36 14.45
C PRO A 172 -5.73 -9.09 13.82
N ALA A 173 -6.43 -8.07 14.34
CA ALA A 173 -7.66 -7.60 13.72
C ALA A 173 -7.35 -6.99 12.35
N THR A 174 -8.22 -7.24 11.37
CA THR A 174 -8.05 -6.74 9.99
C THR A 174 -9.22 -5.87 9.56
N GLN A 175 -8.97 -4.86 8.74
CA GLN A 175 -9.97 -3.97 8.15
C GLN A 175 -9.78 -3.84 6.64
N LEU A 176 -10.81 -3.37 5.93
CA LEU A 176 -10.71 -3.04 4.52
C LEU A 176 -10.20 -1.59 4.39
N THR A 177 -9.05 -1.41 3.76
CA THR A 177 -8.42 -0.11 3.53
C THR A 177 -8.41 0.19 2.03
N GLN A 178 -8.87 1.38 1.67
CA GLN A 178 -8.85 1.88 0.29
C GLN A 178 -7.59 2.70 0.06
N PHE A 179 -6.95 2.49 -1.09
CA PHE A 179 -5.79 3.23 -1.53
C PHE A 179 -6.06 3.89 -2.87
N ILE A 180 -5.39 5.01 -3.12
CA ILE A 180 -5.42 5.73 -4.38
C ILE A 180 -4.00 5.91 -4.88
N LEU A 181 -3.80 5.53 -6.13
CA LEU A 181 -2.67 5.86 -6.97
C LEU A 181 -3.02 7.13 -7.75
N ALA A 182 -2.20 8.16 -7.67
CA ALA A 182 -2.41 9.40 -8.40
C ALA A 182 -1.08 9.91 -8.96
N PRO A 183 -1.05 10.36 -10.23
CA PRO A 183 0.16 10.94 -10.80
C PRO A 183 0.45 12.28 -10.11
N HIS A 184 1.74 12.64 -10.00
CA HIS A 184 2.10 13.99 -9.62
C HIS A 184 1.66 14.90 -10.77
N SER A 185 0.57 15.65 -10.57
CA SER A 185 0.14 16.64 -11.54
C SER A 185 1.24 17.71 -11.64
N THR A 186 2.10 17.62 -12.66
CA THR A 186 2.82 18.79 -13.11
C THR A 186 1.74 19.73 -13.62
N GLN A 187 1.39 20.75 -12.82
CA GLN A 187 0.46 21.78 -13.30
C GLN A 187 0.99 22.23 -14.66
N HIS A 188 0.21 21.99 -15.71
CA HIS A 188 0.46 22.57 -17.01
C HIS A 188 0.24 24.07 -16.84
N VAL A 189 1.27 24.78 -16.42
CA VAL A 189 1.27 26.24 -16.36
C VAL A 189 1.14 26.68 -17.81
N GLN A 190 -0.07 27.01 -18.24
CA GLN A 190 -0.28 27.71 -19.50
C GLN A 190 0.55 28.99 -19.44
N PRO A 191 1.55 29.18 -20.32
CA PRO A 191 2.34 30.39 -20.31
C PRO A 191 1.44 31.56 -20.73
N ALA A 192 1.02 32.37 -19.75
CA ALA A 192 0.38 33.65 -20.00
C ALA A 192 1.35 34.53 -20.81
N SER A 193 1.02 34.75 -22.08
CA SER A 193 1.61 35.75 -22.99
C SER A 193 3.11 36.06 -22.79
N SER A 194 3.99 35.07 -22.90
CA SER A 194 5.43 35.34 -22.84
C SER A 194 6.01 35.62 -24.24
N SER A 195 6.77 36.71 -24.33
CA SER A 195 7.54 37.15 -25.51
C SER A 195 8.30 36.01 -26.22
N ILE A 196 8.44 36.13 -27.54
CA ILE A 196 9.01 35.12 -28.46
C ILE A 196 10.41 34.67 -28.01
N PHE A 197 11.21 35.57 -27.45
CA PHE A 197 12.56 35.27 -26.94
C PHE A 197 12.55 34.50 -25.61
N ALA A 198 11.53 34.71 -24.75
CA ALA A 198 11.36 33.93 -23.53
C ALA A 198 10.95 32.48 -23.84
N ARG A 199 10.29 32.24 -24.99
CA ARG A 199 9.90 30.91 -25.47
C ARG A 199 11.11 30.05 -25.85
N ALA A 200 12.15 30.63 -26.46
CA ALA A 200 13.38 29.91 -26.82
C ALA A 200 14.24 29.53 -25.61
N PHE A 201 14.39 30.44 -24.64
CA PHE A 201 15.14 30.14 -23.41
C PHE A 201 14.37 29.23 -22.44
N SER A 202 13.03 29.30 -22.44
CA SER A 202 12.21 28.34 -21.68
C SER A 202 12.24 26.95 -22.30
N ALA A 203 12.34 26.80 -23.63
CA ALA A 203 12.48 25.49 -24.27
C ALA A 203 13.80 24.78 -23.91
N LEU A 204 14.88 25.53 -23.68
CA LEU A 204 16.18 24.97 -23.26
C LEU A 204 16.25 24.71 -21.74
N LYS A 205 15.42 25.37 -20.93
CA LYS A 205 15.40 25.22 -19.45
C LYS A 205 14.24 24.36 -18.94
N ASN A 206 13.18 24.19 -19.73
CA ASN A 206 12.07 23.26 -19.53
C ASN A 206 12.19 22.04 -20.47
N SER A 207 13.40 21.56 -20.75
CA SER A 207 13.57 20.25 -21.39
C SER A 207 13.20 19.08 -20.46
N ARG A 208 12.66 19.34 -19.26
CA ARG A 208 11.89 18.32 -18.55
C ARG A 208 10.71 17.93 -19.46
N PRO A 209 10.58 16.65 -19.84
CA PRO A 209 9.38 16.17 -20.50
C PRO A 209 8.17 16.70 -19.73
N SER A 210 7.16 17.21 -20.46
CA SER A 210 5.97 17.80 -19.82
C SER A 210 5.22 16.79 -18.93
N HIS A 211 5.60 15.51 -18.99
CA HIS A 211 5.01 14.41 -18.28
C HIS A 211 6.12 13.63 -17.59
N SER A 212 6.17 13.75 -16.27
CA SER A 212 6.95 12.86 -15.43
C SER A 212 6.02 11.75 -15.00
N ASN A 213 6.44 10.50 -15.16
CA ASN A 213 5.67 9.34 -14.68
C ASN A 213 5.74 9.17 -13.16
N SER A 214 6.01 10.24 -12.41
CA SER A 214 6.05 10.23 -10.95
C SER A 214 4.64 10.15 -10.37
N PHE A 215 4.47 9.42 -9.29
CA PHE A 215 3.17 9.22 -8.65
C PHE A 215 3.26 8.91 -7.16
N THR A 216 2.12 9.00 -6.48
CA THR A 216 1.97 8.54 -5.09
C THR A 216 0.91 7.47 -4.97
N LEU A 217 1.08 6.60 -3.97
CA LEU A 217 0.05 5.73 -3.43
C LEU A 217 -0.26 6.19 -2.01
N SER A 218 -1.51 6.60 -1.77
CA SER A 218 -1.96 7.12 -0.48
C SER A 218 -3.20 6.39 0.02
N ARG A 219 -3.34 6.28 1.34
CA ARG A 219 -4.57 5.77 1.97
C ARG A 219 -5.69 6.79 1.83
N VAL A 220 -6.89 6.32 1.57
CA VAL A 220 -8.10 7.15 1.69
C VAL A 220 -8.54 7.09 3.15
N PRO A 221 -8.64 8.24 3.86
CA PRO A 221 -9.21 8.26 5.19
C PRO A 221 -10.61 7.65 5.14
N ALA A 222 -10.89 6.67 6.00
CA ALA A 222 -12.26 6.19 6.17
C ALA A 222 -13.10 7.39 6.64
N THR A 223 -13.94 7.93 5.77
CA THR A 223 -14.93 8.91 6.17
C THR A 223 -15.80 8.23 7.22
N ALA A 224 -15.68 8.67 8.47
CA ALA A 224 -16.56 8.20 9.53
C ALA A 224 -18.00 8.35 9.01
N PRO A 225 -18.85 7.32 9.14
CA PRO A 225 -20.24 7.44 8.73
C PRO A 225 -20.81 8.63 9.50
N LEU A 226 -21.16 9.70 8.77
CA LEU A 226 -21.92 10.80 9.33
C LEU A 226 -23.21 10.17 9.85
N SER A 227 -23.31 10.00 11.16
CA SER A 227 -24.57 9.65 11.80
C SER A 227 -25.64 10.59 11.24
N PRO A 228 -26.76 10.09 10.70
CA PRO A 228 -27.79 10.96 10.18
C PRO A 228 -28.21 11.93 11.29
N PRO A 229 -28.36 13.24 11.01
CA PRO A 229 -28.80 14.18 12.02
C PRO A 229 -30.14 13.71 12.59
N PRO A 230 -30.34 13.74 13.92
CA PRO A 230 -31.59 13.31 14.52
C PRO A 230 -32.76 14.13 13.93
N PRO A 231 -33.91 13.51 13.60
CA PRO A 231 -34.99 14.14 12.83
C PRO A 231 -35.80 15.22 13.58
N TYR A 232 -35.28 15.85 14.64
CA TYR A 232 -36.04 16.72 15.53
C TYR A 232 -35.47 18.13 15.77
N ALA A 233 -34.53 18.62 14.96
CA ALA A 233 -34.09 20.02 15.05
C ALA A 233 -34.92 20.92 14.12
N SER A 234 -36.19 21.14 14.47
CA SER A 234 -37.02 22.17 13.84
C SER A 234 -36.74 23.53 14.49
N THR A 235 -36.20 24.45 13.69
CA THR A 235 -36.44 25.92 13.70
C THR A 235 -36.47 26.66 15.05
N SER A 236 -35.48 27.53 15.28
CA SER A 236 -35.72 28.88 15.85
C SER A 236 -34.53 29.83 15.62
N ALA A 237 -34.88 30.99 15.05
CA ALA A 237 -34.30 32.32 15.24
C ALA A 237 -32.88 32.66 14.71
N ILE A 238 -32.94 33.52 13.70
CA ILE A 238 -31.98 34.50 13.18
C ILE A 238 -31.18 35.19 14.29
N SER A 239 -29.85 35.22 14.16
CA SER A 239 -28.95 36.23 14.76
C SER A 239 -27.75 36.43 13.83
N PRO A 240 -27.45 37.65 13.36
CA PRO A 240 -26.23 37.93 12.60
C PRO A 240 -25.14 38.35 13.58
N VAL A 241 -24.24 37.44 13.93
CA VAL A 241 -23.05 37.74 14.73
C VAL A 241 -21.81 37.30 13.96
N GLU A 242 -21.00 38.31 13.64
CA GLU A 242 -19.57 38.33 13.32
C GLU A 242 -18.94 37.03 12.78
N THR A 243 -18.71 37.05 11.46
CA THR A 243 -17.79 36.19 10.73
C THR A 243 -16.36 36.33 11.25
N SER A 244 -16.04 35.56 12.28
CA SER A 244 -14.68 35.21 12.63
C SER A 244 -14.16 34.27 11.54
N HIS A 245 -13.15 34.72 10.79
CA HIS A 245 -12.36 33.92 9.84
C HIS A 245 -11.69 32.74 10.56
N LEU A 246 -12.44 31.66 10.80
CA LEU A 246 -11.89 30.38 11.19
C LEU A 246 -11.33 29.73 9.93
N SER A 247 -9.99 29.65 9.89
CA SER A 247 -9.26 28.89 8.88
C SER A 247 -9.89 27.48 8.78
N PRO A 248 -10.19 26.96 7.57
CA PRO A 248 -10.72 25.62 7.43
C PRO A 248 -9.75 24.64 8.11
N PRO A 249 -10.25 23.67 8.92
CA PRO A 249 -9.39 22.67 9.52
C PRO A 249 -8.63 21.99 8.39
N THR A 250 -7.31 22.13 8.39
CA THR A 250 -6.44 21.44 7.44
C THR A 250 -6.57 19.96 7.72
N ILE A 251 -7.42 19.27 6.97
CA ILE A 251 -7.50 17.82 7.00
C ILE A 251 -6.14 17.35 6.46
N LEU A 252 -5.23 17.05 7.38
CA LEU A 252 -3.92 16.49 7.06
C LEU A 252 -4.18 15.14 6.39
N SER A 253 -4.02 15.11 5.06
CA SER A 253 -4.01 13.85 4.33
C SER A 253 -2.95 12.94 4.95
N PRO A 254 -3.22 11.63 5.14
CA PRO A 254 -2.20 10.72 5.61
C PRO A 254 -0.98 10.77 4.67
N PRO A 255 0.24 10.58 5.20
CA PRO A 255 1.42 10.51 4.37
C PRO A 255 1.28 9.38 3.33
N PRO A 256 1.88 9.54 2.14
CA PRO A 256 1.84 8.49 1.12
C PRO A 256 2.59 7.25 1.64
N VAL A 257 2.03 6.08 1.36
CA VAL A 257 2.67 4.80 1.67
C VAL A 257 3.88 4.60 0.75
N LEU A 258 3.68 4.91 -0.54
CA LEU A 258 4.67 4.74 -1.59
C LEU A 258 4.69 5.98 -2.49
N VAL A 259 5.90 6.40 -2.89
CA VAL A 259 6.14 7.45 -3.87
C VAL A 259 7.07 6.90 -4.94
N PHE A 260 6.74 7.12 -6.21
CA PHE A 260 7.64 6.86 -7.33
C PHE A 260 8.12 8.18 -7.91
N HIS A 261 9.44 8.29 -8.02
CA HIS A 261 10.13 9.40 -8.67
C HIS A 261 10.68 8.93 -9.99
N ASP A 262 10.10 9.41 -11.08
CA ASP A 262 10.63 9.18 -12.41
C ASP A 262 11.95 9.94 -12.59
N ARG A 263 12.99 9.21 -12.99
CA ARG A 263 14.35 9.70 -13.22
C ARG A 263 14.79 9.47 -14.68
N THR A 264 13.84 9.16 -15.56
CA THR A 264 14.11 8.82 -16.96
C THR A 264 14.77 10.01 -17.68
N PRO A 265 15.97 9.84 -18.26
CA PRO A 265 16.60 10.90 -19.03
C PRO A 265 15.78 11.26 -20.28
N VAL A 266 15.76 12.56 -20.61
CA VAL A 266 14.95 13.15 -21.70
C VAL A 266 15.21 12.50 -23.08
N LEU A 267 16.38 11.90 -23.28
CA LEU A 267 16.83 11.37 -24.57
C LEU A 267 16.82 9.84 -24.65
N THR A 268 16.29 9.14 -23.65
CA THR A 268 16.22 7.69 -23.70
C THR A 268 14.90 7.23 -24.30
N VAL A 269 14.96 6.70 -25.52
CA VAL A 269 13.81 6.06 -26.17
C VAL A 269 13.58 4.69 -25.53
N ARG A 270 12.37 4.44 -25.01
CA ARG A 270 11.95 3.14 -24.44
C ARG A 270 12.80 2.64 -23.27
N SER A 271 13.43 3.54 -22.54
CA SER A 271 14.03 3.22 -21.24
C SER A 271 13.20 3.88 -20.16
N LEU A 272 12.98 3.16 -19.07
CA LEU A 272 12.37 3.64 -17.85
C LEU A 272 13.39 3.51 -16.72
N THR A 273 13.64 4.60 -16.00
CA THR A 273 14.38 4.54 -14.74
C THR A 273 13.72 5.43 -13.70
N GLY A 274 13.70 4.97 -12.45
CA GLY A 274 13.11 5.72 -11.35
C GLY A 274 13.50 5.18 -9.99
N LEU A 275 12.98 5.85 -8.96
CA LEU A 275 13.18 5.51 -7.57
C LEU A 275 11.82 5.33 -6.89
N ILE A 276 11.58 4.16 -6.30
CA ILE A 276 10.47 3.92 -5.39
C ILE A 276 10.94 4.23 -3.98
N GLU A 277 10.20 5.06 -3.26
CA GLU A 277 10.31 5.25 -1.82
C GLU A 277 9.08 4.64 -1.13
N LEU A 278 9.29 3.80 -0.12
CA LEU A 278 8.24 3.11 0.63
C LEU A 278 8.44 3.38 2.12
N ASP A 279 7.38 3.79 2.82
CA ASP A 279 7.43 3.97 4.28
C ASP A 279 7.34 2.60 4.98
N SER A 280 8.45 2.13 5.55
CA SER A 280 8.48 0.83 6.23
C SER A 280 7.61 0.80 7.48
N THR A 281 7.40 1.94 8.14
CA THR A 281 6.53 2.02 9.32
C THR A 281 5.09 1.73 8.90
N GLU A 282 4.69 2.31 7.78
CA GLU A 282 3.36 2.15 7.21
C GLU A 282 3.16 0.74 6.63
N GLU A 283 4.18 0.19 5.98
CA GLU A 283 4.19 -1.20 5.52
C GLU A 283 3.96 -2.19 6.68
N GLU A 284 4.76 -2.07 7.74
CA GLU A 284 4.66 -2.90 8.95
C GLU A 284 3.29 -2.74 9.62
N LEU A 285 2.80 -1.50 9.72
CA LEU A 285 1.49 -1.20 10.29
C LEU A 285 0.36 -1.86 9.50
N LEU A 286 0.42 -1.81 8.17
CA LEU A 286 -0.60 -2.39 7.31
C LEU A 286 -0.51 -3.91 7.24
N GLY A 287 0.66 -4.49 7.54
CA GLY A 287 0.91 -5.93 7.48
C GLY A 287 0.89 -6.47 6.05
N VAL A 288 1.34 -5.66 5.09
CA VAL A 288 1.33 -5.99 3.66
C VAL A 288 2.77 -6.06 3.18
N GLU A 289 3.12 -7.14 2.49
CA GLU A 289 4.49 -7.41 2.05
C GLU A 289 5.03 -6.38 1.04
N THR A 290 6.32 -6.03 1.14
CA THR A 290 7.03 -5.14 0.20
C THR A 290 6.78 -5.52 -1.26
N SER A 291 6.83 -6.81 -1.61
CA SER A 291 6.67 -7.27 -2.99
C SER A 291 5.32 -6.89 -3.60
N PHE A 292 4.27 -6.78 -2.77
CA PHE A 292 2.96 -6.28 -3.19
C PHE A 292 3.05 -4.80 -3.61
N TRP A 293 3.63 -3.96 -2.76
CA TRP A 293 3.76 -2.52 -3.04
C TRP A 293 4.59 -2.26 -4.30
N ILE A 294 5.67 -3.01 -4.49
CA ILE A 294 6.46 -3.00 -5.72
C ILE A 294 5.61 -3.40 -6.92
N ALA A 295 4.85 -4.50 -6.83
CA ALA A 295 3.99 -4.96 -7.91
C ALA A 295 2.92 -3.91 -8.27
N VAL A 296 2.32 -3.25 -7.28
CA VAL A 296 1.35 -2.17 -7.50
C VAL A 296 2.00 -0.99 -8.22
N ALA A 297 3.19 -0.56 -7.78
CA ALA A 297 3.92 0.53 -8.39
C ALA A 297 4.27 0.23 -9.86
N LEU A 298 4.83 -0.96 -10.14
CA LEU A 298 5.17 -1.38 -11.50
C LEU A 298 3.95 -1.57 -12.41
N THR A 299 2.80 -1.91 -11.84
CA THR A 299 1.52 -2.01 -12.58
C THR A 299 1.03 -0.62 -12.98
N TYR A 300 1.06 0.32 -12.04
CA TYR A 300 0.57 1.67 -12.28
C TYR A 300 1.47 2.46 -13.23
N LEU A 301 2.79 2.26 -13.12
CA LEU A 301 3.78 2.89 -13.99
C LEU A 301 3.53 2.55 -15.46
N GLU A 302 3.31 1.27 -15.75
CA GLU A 302 3.00 0.84 -17.10
C GLU A 302 1.65 1.36 -17.60
N PHE A 303 0.65 1.40 -16.72
CA PHE A 303 -0.63 2.01 -17.06
C PHE A 303 -0.45 3.49 -17.50
N LEU A 304 0.42 4.24 -16.84
CA LEU A 304 0.73 5.61 -17.25
C LEU A 304 1.40 5.64 -18.63
N GLU A 305 2.39 4.78 -18.89
CA GLU A 305 3.08 4.70 -20.19
C GLU A 305 2.13 4.36 -21.36
N GLU A 306 1.25 3.38 -21.15
CA GLU A 306 0.25 2.98 -22.17
C GLU A 306 -0.76 4.08 -22.43
N ARG A 307 -1.22 4.74 -21.37
CA ARG A 307 -2.14 5.88 -21.47
C ARG A 307 -1.51 7.02 -22.26
N GLU A 308 -0.26 7.37 -21.98
CA GLU A 308 0.47 8.40 -22.71
C GLU A 308 0.63 8.03 -24.18
N SER A 309 0.98 6.78 -24.47
CA SER A 309 1.09 6.27 -25.84
C SER A 309 -0.23 6.37 -26.60
N TYR A 310 -1.34 6.05 -25.93
CA TYR A 310 -2.69 6.18 -26.49
C TYR A 310 -3.06 7.64 -26.77
N LEU A 311 -2.80 8.55 -25.81
CA LEU A 311 -3.08 9.98 -25.98
C LEU A 311 -2.24 10.62 -27.09
N ALA A 312 -0.98 10.21 -27.23
CA ALA A 312 -0.13 10.64 -28.33
C ALA A 312 -0.71 10.20 -29.68
N ALA A 313 -1.09 8.93 -29.81
CA ALA A 313 -1.66 8.39 -31.04
C ALA A 313 -3.01 9.01 -31.44
N LEU A 314 -3.77 9.56 -30.49
CA LEU A 314 -5.01 10.30 -30.77
C LEU A 314 -4.79 11.72 -31.31
N ASN A 315 -3.61 12.29 -31.08
CA ASN A 315 -3.28 13.66 -31.47
C ASN A 315 -2.54 13.76 -32.82
N ASP A 316 -2.03 12.63 -33.33
CA ASP A 316 -1.43 12.50 -34.67
C ASP A 316 -2.50 12.39 -35.77
#